data_AF-A0AAW2Z773-F1
#
_entry.id   AF-A0AAW2Z773-F1
#
_cell.length_a   1.000
_cell.length_b   1.000
_cell.length_c   1.000
_cell.angle_alpha   90.00
_cell.angle_beta   90.00
_cell.angle_gamma   90.00
#
_symmetry.space_group_name_H-M   'P 1'
#
loop_
_entity.id
_entity.type
_entity.pdbx_description
1 polymer ?
#
loop_
_entity_poly.entity_id
_entity_poly.type
_entity_poly.pdbx_seq_one_letter_code
_entity_poly.pdbx_strand_id
1 'polypeptide(L)'
;MIRIWGGGIYQQDLLYDLCDRHGLLVWQEFMFACAFYPVNPEFLDSVKGEMTHQMNRLMHHPSIVLWSGNNENEVSLYNTTWYQLDDINLKTRFVMDYDLLNNDLIQNTAKSLDRSRPFWPSSPSRGYFDRDVLSWGPTTVYVNHSRYRSRSYSGDVHFYDYKSKCNDVYHYPMARMVSEYGWMSFPSIDTFEMHGRLSNDDLHYNSTMMRDRQHHPNGTNEILAQFEMHFRIDSKTSLDNFTNFVYLSQVLQTICIKTQTEYYRKNKADREALTMGALYWQLNSIWPAPTWSSLEYEGKWKMLHYYAKRFFAPMLISSFEYTRSSVNSYEIYVTSDVNKALENLVVVIRVLSVRDGSLLHQITENVKRMEPLESKTVYSVSSIEREILRTIPRSECVVSLLLKIDNRTVSENEFYPADFVNVDLHRPVVTLSHPVKSSPNIVSFKVGVTGTIAPYTWIDYDRKLSGRFSDNGFLLVPKEDRTIEFVCKEEKCNDLSAEQVLKHFKVMSLRDTY
;
A
#
# COMPACT_ATOMS: atom_id res chain seq x y z
N MET A 1 8.55 -9.31 -1.41
CA MET A 1 9.03 -9.17 -2.80
C MET A 1 9.12 -7.69 -3.13
N ILE A 2 10.13 -7.28 -3.88
CA ILE A 2 10.23 -5.94 -4.49
C ILE A 2 10.25 -6.10 -6.02
N ARG A 3 9.64 -5.17 -6.75
CA ARG A 3 9.71 -5.09 -8.21
C ARG A 3 10.64 -3.94 -8.58
N ILE A 4 11.75 -4.24 -9.27
CA ILE A 4 12.65 -3.23 -9.81
C ILE A 4 12.06 -2.76 -11.13
N TRP A 5 11.25 -1.71 -11.04
CA TRP A 5 10.49 -1.13 -12.13
C TRP A 5 11.36 -0.65 -13.29
N GLY A 6 10.94 -0.92 -14.53
CA GLY A 6 11.71 -0.76 -15.76
C GLY A 6 12.03 0.67 -16.19
N GLY A 7 11.46 1.71 -15.60
CA GLY A 7 11.89 3.09 -15.88
C GLY A 7 12.90 3.63 -14.85
N GLY A 8 13.39 2.77 -13.97
CA GLY A 8 14.48 3.07 -13.04
C GLY A 8 15.84 2.73 -13.64
N ILE A 9 16.66 2.05 -12.85
CA ILE A 9 17.96 1.51 -13.27
C ILE A 9 18.09 0.06 -12.80
N TYR A 10 18.92 -0.75 -13.46
CA TYR A 10 19.47 -1.94 -12.82
C TYR A 10 20.26 -1.48 -11.60
N GLN A 11 19.96 -2.05 -10.45
CA GLN A 11 20.46 -1.52 -9.19
C GLN A 11 21.92 -1.89 -8.97
N GLN A 12 22.55 -1.21 -8.01
CA GLN A 12 23.89 -1.57 -7.53
C GLN A 12 23.90 -2.98 -6.93
N ASP A 13 25.04 -3.68 -7.00
CA ASP A 13 25.20 -5.06 -6.46
C ASP A 13 24.72 -5.17 -5.01
N LEU A 14 25.00 -4.15 -4.20
CA LEU A 14 24.60 -4.09 -2.79
C LEU A 14 23.09 -4.31 -2.59
N LEU A 15 22.22 -3.85 -3.49
CA LEU A 15 20.78 -4.08 -3.33
C LEU A 15 20.45 -5.56 -3.44
N TYR A 16 21.00 -6.25 -4.44
CA TYR A 16 20.74 -7.67 -4.67
C TYR A 16 21.39 -8.53 -3.58
N ASP A 17 22.59 -8.17 -3.12
CA ASP A 17 23.23 -8.79 -1.95
C ASP A 17 22.35 -8.68 -0.69
N LEU A 18 21.76 -7.50 -0.45
CA LEU A 18 20.84 -7.31 0.67
C LEU A 18 19.56 -8.11 0.47
N CYS A 19 19.03 -8.18 -0.75
CA CYS A 19 17.85 -8.99 -1.05
C CYS A 19 18.11 -10.48 -0.80
N ASP A 20 19.27 -10.99 -1.21
CA ASP A 20 19.70 -12.37 -0.96
C ASP A 20 19.82 -12.66 0.54
N ARG A 21 20.51 -11.78 1.28
CA ARG A 21 20.73 -11.94 2.74
C ARG A 21 19.43 -11.87 3.54
N HIS A 22 18.47 -11.05 3.10
CA HIS A 22 17.21 -10.85 3.81
C HIS A 22 16.05 -11.70 3.27
N GLY A 23 16.26 -12.51 2.23
CA GLY A 23 15.20 -13.31 1.61
C GLY A 23 14.12 -12.48 0.92
N LEU A 24 14.47 -11.30 0.40
CA LEU A 24 13.55 -10.44 -0.34
C LEU A 24 13.55 -10.84 -1.81
N LEU A 25 12.48 -11.48 -2.27
CA LEU A 25 12.34 -11.82 -3.69
C LEU A 25 12.32 -10.57 -4.57
N VAL A 26 12.90 -10.66 -5.76
CA VAL A 26 13.02 -9.59 -6.76
C VAL A 26 12.34 -10.01 -8.06
N TRP A 27 11.36 -9.21 -8.48
CA TRP A 27 10.87 -9.15 -9.85
C TRP A 27 11.74 -8.12 -10.59
N GLN A 28 12.61 -8.57 -11.49
CA GLN A 28 13.55 -7.70 -12.20
C GLN A 28 13.05 -7.40 -13.61
N GLU A 29 12.72 -6.14 -13.88
CA GLU A 29 12.43 -5.70 -15.25
C GLU A 29 13.71 -5.33 -16.01
N PHE A 30 13.70 -5.41 -17.33
CA PHE A 30 14.65 -4.68 -18.16
C PHE A 30 14.22 -3.21 -18.24
N MET A 31 15.17 -2.31 -18.54
CA MET A 31 14.97 -0.87 -18.37
C MET A 31 14.17 -0.20 -19.52
N PHE A 32 12.98 -0.74 -19.77
CA PHE A 32 12.00 -0.26 -20.73
C PHE A 32 10.67 0.00 -20.01
N ALA A 33 10.10 1.19 -20.15
CA ALA A 33 8.88 1.57 -19.45
C ALA A 33 8.10 2.67 -20.15
N CYS A 34 6.79 2.46 -20.30
CA CYS A 34 5.81 3.44 -20.79
C CYS A 34 6.33 4.22 -22.01
N ALA A 35 6.86 3.52 -23.02
CA ALA A 35 7.37 4.13 -24.25
C ALA A 35 7.46 3.12 -25.41
N PHE A 36 7.45 3.64 -26.64
CA PHE A 36 7.90 2.91 -27.81
C PHE A 36 9.39 3.15 -28.05
N TYR A 37 10.08 2.12 -28.50
CA TYR A 37 11.53 2.12 -28.67
C TYR A 37 11.89 1.83 -30.14
N PRO A 38 12.98 2.43 -30.65
CA PRO A 38 13.42 2.17 -32.01
C PRO A 38 13.95 0.73 -32.15
N VAL A 39 13.93 0.20 -33.37
CA VAL A 39 14.45 -1.15 -33.69
C VAL A 39 15.49 -1.14 -34.80
N ASN A 40 16.17 -0.02 -34.99
CA ASN A 40 17.31 0.02 -35.91
C ASN A 40 18.44 -0.88 -35.36
N PRO A 41 19.30 -1.44 -36.23
CA PRO A 41 20.32 -2.41 -35.80
C PRO A 41 21.25 -1.90 -34.68
N GLU A 42 21.67 -0.64 -34.73
CA GLU A 42 22.54 -0.05 -33.71
C GLU A 42 21.89 -0.05 -32.32
N PHE A 43 20.60 0.31 -32.24
CA PHE A 43 19.85 0.25 -31.00
C PHE A 43 19.69 -1.18 -30.49
N LEU A 44 19.32 -2.13 -31.36
CA LEU A 44 19.15 -3.54 -30.98
C LEU A 44 20.47 -4.16 -30.50
N ASP A 45 21.60 -3.84 -31.15
CA ASP A 45 22.92 -4.29 -30.72
C ASP A 45 23.31 -3.70 -29.36
N SER A 46 23.00 -2.43 -29.11
CA SER A 46 23.19 -1.79 -27.81
C SER A 46 22.37 -2.48 -26.72
N VAL A 47 21.08 -2.73 -26.97
CA VAL A 47 20.19 -3.44 -26.03
C VAL A 47 20.72 -4.84 -25.74
N LYS A 48 21.14 -5.58 -26.78
CA LYS A 48 21.71 -6.92 -26.59
C LYS A 48 22.96 -6.90 -25.70
N GLY A 49 23.83 -5.92 -25.91
CA GLY A 49 25.03 -5.70 -25.10
C GLY A 49 24.68 -5.39 -23.64
N GLU A 50 23.76 -4.46 -23.41
CA GLU A 50 23.25 -4.10 -22.08
C GLU A 50 22.68 -5.32 -21.36
N MET A 51 21.75 -6.04 -21.99
CA MET A 51 21.12 -7.21 -21.42
C MET A 51 22.11 -8.32 -21.08
N THR A 52 23.03 -8.61 -22.00
CA THR A 52 24.04 -9.65 -21.78
C THR A 52 24.93 -9.29 -20.59
N HIS A 53 25.32 -8.01 -20.48
CA HIS A 53 26.07 -7.53 -19.33
C HIS A 53 25.27 -7.69 -18.02
N GLN A 54 24.05 -7.15 -17.98
CA GLN A 54 23.24 -7.11 -16.75
C GLN A 54 22.82 -8.51 -16.29
N MET A 55 22.45 -9.39 -17.20
CA MET A 55 22.09 -10.76 -16.84
C MET A 55 23.29 -11.55 -16.33
N ASN A 56 24.44 -11.47 -16.98
CA ASN A 56 25.65 -12.12 -16.47
C ASN A 56 26.04 -11.59 -15.08
N ARG A 57 25.86 -10.29 -14.84
CA ARG A 57 26.07 -9.68 -13.52
C ARG A 57 25.07 -10.20 -12.49
N LEU A 58 23.79 -10.35 -12.84
CA LEU A 58 22.72 -10.48 -11.84
C LEU A 58 22.15 -11.90 -11.68
N MET A 59 22.28 -12.79 -12.67
CA MET A 59 21.61 -14.10 -12.68
C MET A 59 22.04 -15.06 -11.56
N HIS A 60 23.14 -14.77 -10.88
CA HIS A 60 23.61 -15.57 -9.75
C HIS A 60 22.88 -15.23 -8.43
N HIS A 61 22.15 -14.10 -8.36
CA HIS A 61 21.39 -13.72 -7.18
C HIS A 61 20.13 -14.59 -7.01
N PRO A 62 20.00 -15.38 -5.93
CA PRO A 62 18.81 -16.18 -5.67
C PRO A 62 17.56 -15.33 -5.38
N SER A 63 17.72 -14.08 -4.96
CA SER A 63 16.59 -13.17 -4.76
C SER A 63 15.82 -12.88 -6.04
N ILE A 64 16.49 -12.80 -7.19
CA ILE A 64 15.80 -12.64 -8.48
C ILE A 64 15.04 -13.93 -8.77
N VAL A 65 13.72 -13.83 -8.93
CA VAL A 65 12.85 -14.99 -9.20
C VAL A 65 12.09 -14.87 -10.52
N LEU A 66 12.13 -13.69 -11.14
CA LEU A 66 11.43 -13.39 -12.38
C LEU A 66 12.19 -12.30 -13.15
N TRP A 67 12.40 -12.53 -14.44
CA TRP A 67 12.82 -11.51 -15.40
C TRP A 67 11.59 -10.98 -16.12
N SER A 68 11.48 -9.67 -16.34
CA SER A 68 10.35 -9.05 -17.06
C SER A 68 10.85 -8.13 -18.17
N GLY A 69 10.24 -8.20 -19.35
CA GLY A 69 10.69 -7.47 -20.53
C GLY A 69 10.58 -5.96 -20.41
N ASN A 70 9.48 -5.45 -19.85
CA ASN A 70 9.21 -4.02 -19.76
C ASN A 70 8.04 -3.71 -18.81
N ASN A 71 7.86 -2.43 -18.49
CA ASN A 71 6.68 -1.89 -17.83
C ASN A 71 5.69 -1.29 -18.86
N GLU A 72 4.47 -1.82 -18.90
CA GLU A 72 3.28 -1.27 -19.58
C GLU A 72 3.40 -1.02 -21.10
N ASN A 73 4.47 -1.43 -21.77
CA ASN A 73 4.58 -1.22 -23.22
C ASN A 73 3.62 -2.15 -23.98
N GLU A 74 3.34 -3.35 -23.47
CA GLU A 74 2.30 -4.22 -24.03
C GLU A 74 0.94 -3.53 -23.97
N VAL A 75 0.64 -2.86 -22.86
CA VAL A 75 -0.61 -2.14 -22.65
C VAL A 75 -0.78 -0.98 -23.61
N SER A 76 0.29 -0.23 -23.83
CA SER A 76 0.24 1.00 -24.62
C SER A 76 -0.04 0.74 -26.11
N LEU A 77 0.25 -0.47 -26.61
CA LEU A 77 -0.11 -0.91 -27.96
C LEU A 77 -1.63 -1.13 -28.15
N TYR A 78 -2.35 -1.51 -27.08
CA TYR A 78 -3.80 -1.73 -27.12
C TYR A 78 -4.58 -0.48 -26.73
N ASN A 79 -4.11 0.24 -25.72
CA ASN A 79 -4.73 1.46 -25.27
C ASN A 79 -4.29 2.65 -26.14
N THR A 80 -4.96 2.82 -27.29
CA THR A 80 -4.61 3.83 -28.29
C THR A 80 -4.66 5.26 -27.76
N THR A 81 -5.27 5.52 -26.58
CA THR A 81 -5.30 6.85 -25.96
C THR A 81 -3.94 7.33 -25.45
N TRP A 82 -3.00 6.43 -25.18
CA TRP A 82 -1.69 6.78 -24.61
C TRP A 82 -0.81 7.57 -25.57
N TYR A 83 -0.76 7.14 -26.84
CA TYR A 83 0.05 7.76 -27.88
C TYR A 83 -0.75 8.09 -29.15
N GLN A 84 -2.08 8.10 -29.07
CA GLN A 84 -3.00 8.46 -30.17
C GLN A 84 -2.75 7.61 -31.43
N LEU A 85 -2.68 6.29 -31.26
CA LEU A 85 -2.43 5.32 -32.34
C LEU A 85 -3.70 4.98 -33.15
N ASP A 86 -4.31 6.00 -33.76
CA ASP A 86 -5.55 5.83 -34.54
C ASP A 86 -5.29 5.30 -35.97
N ASP A 87 -4.07 5.45 -36.49
CA ASP A 87 -3.64 4.89 -37.78
C ASP A 87 -3.24 3.41 -37.63
N ILE A 88 -3.95 2.53 -38.34
CA ILE A 88 -3.72 1.08 -38.31
C ILE A 88 -2.34 0.68 -38.83
N ASN A 89 -1.77 1.38 -39.80
CA ASN A 89 -0.44 1.07 -40.33
C ASN A 89 0.64 1.44 -39.31
N LEU A 90 0.48 2.59 -38.65
CA LEU A 90 1.37 3.02 -37.58
C LEU A 90 1.29 2.07 -36.38
N LYS A 91 0.06 1.67 -36.01
CA LYS A 91 -0.15 0.66 -34.95
C LYS A 91 0.51 -0.68 -35.30
N THR A 92 0.32 -1.15 -36.53
CA THR A 92 0.93 -2.41 -37.01
C THR A 92 2.46 -2.32 -36.96
N ARG A 93 3.03 -1.18 -37.37
CA ARG A 93 4.46 -0.91 -37.26
C ARG A 93 4.97 -1.02 -35.82
N PHE A 94 4.32 -0.36 -34.86
CA PHE A 94 4.72 -0.43 -33.45
C PHE A 94 4.55 -1.81 -32.83
N VAL A 95 3.55 -2.58 -33.27
CA VAL A 95 3.41 -3.99 -32.86
C VAL A 95 4.58 -4.83 -33.36
N MET A 96 4.99 -4.65 -34.63
CA MET A 96 6.16 -5.34 -35.18
C MET A 96 7.46 -4.92 -34.49
N ASP A 97 7.62 -3.62 -34.23
CA ASP A 97 8.80 -3.08 -33.53
C ASP A 97 8.86 -3.62 -32.08
N TYR A 98 7.72 -3.71 -31.38
CA TYR A 98 7.64 -4.33 -30.06
C TYR A 98 7.96 -5.83 -30.09
N ASP A 99 7.44 -6.56 -31.07
CA ASP A 99 7.72 -8.00 -31.20
C ASP A 99 9.21 -8.26 -31.45
N LEU A 100 9.83 -7.48 -32.35
CA LEU A 100 11.25 -7.56 -32.66
C LEU A 100 12.13 -7.24 -31.43
N LEU A 101 11.80 -6.19 -30.68
CA LEU A 101 12.56 -5.81 -29.49
C LEU A 101 12.31 -6.79 -28.33
N ASN A 102 11.05 -6.99 -27.95
CA ASN A 102 10.70 -7.66 -26.70
C ASN A 102 10.74 -9.19 -26.81
N ASN A 103 10.19 -9.75 -27.88
CA ASN A 103 10.09 -11.20 -28.04
C ASN A 103 11.33 -11.76 -28.75
N ASP A 104 11.71 -11.19 -29.90
CA ASP A 104 12.82 -11.72 -30.69
C ASP A 104 14.18 -11.44 -30.07
N LEU A 105 14.39 -10.26 -29.50
CA LEU A 105 15.67 -9.90 -28.87
C LEU A 105 15.66 -10.15 -27.35
N ILE A 106 14.84 -9.44 -26.59
CA ILE A 106 14.90 -9.44 -25.12
C ILE A 106 14.62 -10.84 -24.56
N GLN A 107 13.46 -11.41 -24.88
CA GLN A 107 13.06 -12.71 -24.35
C GLN A 107 14.02 -13.83 -24.77
N ASN A 108 14.43 -13.89 -26.04
CA ASN A 108 15.35 -14.93 -26.52
C ASN A 108 16.73 -14.80 -25.89
N THR A 109 17.26 -13.58 -25.75
CA THR A 109 18.53 -13.34 -25.05
C THR A 109 18.41 -13.80 -23.60
N ALA A 110 17.34 -13.43 -22.90
CA ALA A 110 17.13 -13.83 -21.51
C ALA A 110 17.06 -15.35 -21.32
N LYS A 111 16.27 -16.04 -22.14
CA LYS A 111 16.16 -17.51 -22.10
C LYS A 111 17.44 -18.23 -22.53
N SER A 112 18.30 -17.57 -23.33
CA SER A 112 19.59 -18.14 -23.72
C SER A 112 20.61 -18.10 -22.56
N LEU A 113 20.56 -17.05 -21.74
CA LEU A 113 21.49 -16.82 -20.63
C LEU A 113 21.03 -17.49 -19.33
N ASP A 114 19.74 -17.36 -18.98
CA ASP A 114 19.17 -17.92 -17.76
C ASP A 114 17.91 -18.75 -18.07
N ARG A 115 18.05 -20.07 -17.93
CA ARG A 115 16.95 -21.04 -18.07
C ARG A 115 16.35 -21.47 -16.74
N SER A 116 16.89 -20.98 -15.61
CA SER A 116 16.46 -21.38 -14.27
C SER A 116 15.24 -20.60 -13.78
N ARG A 117 14.96 -19.44 -14.38
CA ARG A 117 13.90 -18.51 -13.97
C ARG A 117 12.90 -18.28 -15.10
N PRO A 118 11.62 -18.02 -14.77
CA PRO A 118 10.65 -17.56 -15.75
C PRO A 118 11.02 -16.17 -16.29
N PHE A 119 10.62 -15.93 -17.53
CA PHE A 119 10.57 -14.61 -18.13
C PHE A 119 9.10 -14.14 -18.19
N TRP A 120 8.83 -12.85 -18.11
CA TRP A 120 7.52 -12.23 -18.24
C TRP A 120 7.60 -11.17 -19.35
N PRO A 121 6.71 -11.16 -20.36
CA PRO A 121 6.91 -10.29 -21.51
C PRO A 121 6.73 -8.80 -21.21
N SER A 122 5.76 -8.44 -20.37
CA SER A 122 5.48 -7.07 -19.92
C SER A 122 4.74 -7.12 -18.58
N SER A 123 4.78 -6.06 -17.79
CA SER A 123 3.94 -5.91 -16.60
C SER A 123 3.04 -4.69 -16.79
N PRO A 124 1.70 -4.84 -16.81
CA PRO A 124 0.95 -6.10 -16.70
C PRO A 124 0.94 -6.88 -18.01
N SER A 125 0.77 -8.20 -17.92
CA SER A 125 0.56 -9.09 -19.07
C SER A 125 -0.31 -10.30 -18.72
N ARG A 126 -0.83 -10.97 -19.75
CA ARG A 126 -1.50 -12.27 -19.60
C ARG A 126 -0.52 -13.44 -19.54
N GLY A 127 0.78 -13.18 -19.71
CA GLY A 127 1.83 -14.19 -19.73
C GLY A 127 1.83 -15.03 -21.00
N TYR A 128 2.18 -16.31 -20.88
CA TYR A 128 2.48 -17.20 -22.01
C TYR A 128 1.28 -17.80 -22.76
N PHE A 129 0.04 -17.48 -22.36
CA PHE A 129 -1.14 -18.21 -22.81
C PHE A 129 -1.68 -17.82 -24.19
N ASP A 130 -1.11 -16.82 -24.88
CA ASP A 130 -1.48 -16.50 -26.27
C ASP A 130 -0.32 -15.84 -27.02
N ARG A 131 0.30 -16.55 -27.97
CA ARG A 131 1.52 -16.11 -28.68
C ARG A 131 1.26 -15.26 -29.94
N ASP A 132 0.01 -15.09 -30.36
CA ASP A 132 -0.30 -14.39 -31.61
C ASP A 132 -0.53 -12.90 -31.38
N VAL A 133 0.51 -12.05 -31.31
CA VAL A 133 0.38 -10.59 -31.03
C VAL A 133 -0.68 -9.87 -31.89
N LEU A 134 -1.00 -10.41 -33.07
CA LEU A 134 -2.05 -9.94 -34.00
C LEU A 134 -3.48 -10.44 -33.69
N SER A 135 -3.65 -11.56 -32.98
CA SER A 135 -4.96 -12.04 -32.49
C SER A 135 -5.37 -11.40 -31.16
N TRP A 136 -4.47 -10.59 -30.59
CA TRP A 136 -4.69 -9.92 -29.33
C TRP A 136 -5.81 -8.89 -29.50
N GLY A 137 -7.00 -9.25 -29.04
CA GLY A 137 -8.00 -8.27 -28.62
C GLY A 137 -7.46 -7.41 -27.47
N PRO A 138 -8.24 -6.51 -26.85
CA PRO A 138 -7.79 -5.73 -25.70
C PRO A 138 -7.40 -6.68 -24.54
N THR A 139 -6.12 -7.02 -24.44
CA THR A 139 -5.56 -8.05 -23.54
C THR A 139 -5.01 -7.47 -22.25
N THR A 140 -5.04 -6.15 -22.06
CA THR A 140 -4.56 -5.48 -20.86
C THR A 140 -5.69 -4.66 -20.25
N VAL A 141 -6.12 -5.10 -19.07
CA VAL A 141 -7.21 -4.48 -18.32
C VAL A 141 -6.65 -3.31 -17.52
N TYR A 142 -6.41 -2.17 -18.17
CA TYR A 142 -6.68 -0.91 -17.46
C TYR A 142 -8.16 -0.96 -17.14
N VAL A 143 -8.50 -1.24 -15.88
CA VAL A 143 -9.89 -1.36 -15.45
C VAL A 143 -10.46 0.06 -15.38
N ASN A 144 -10.80 0.64 -16.54
CA ASN A 144 -11.68 1.80 -16.56
C ASN A 144 -13.10 1.31 -16.18
N HIS A 145 -13.72 2.05 -15.29
CA HIS A 145 -14.84 1.63 -14.46
C HIS A 145 -15.97 0.89 -15.20
N SER A 146 -16.62 0.02 -14.40
CA SER A 146 -18.07 -0.24 -14.37
C SER A 146 -18.62 -1.56 -14.92
N ARG A 147 -17.89 -2.44 -15.62
CA ARG A 147 -18.56 -3.61 -16.26
C ARG A 147 -17.88 -4.98 -16.36
N TYR A 148 -16.89 -5.34 -15.55
CA TYR A 148 -16.24 -6.66 -15.73
C TYR A 148 -15.91 -7.39 -14.42
N ARG A 149 -16.96 -7.90 -13.76
CA ARG A 149 -16.87 -9.10 -12.89
C ARG A 149 -16.83 -10.41 -13.69
N SER A 150 -17.04 -10.39 -15.00
CA SER A 150 -17.26 -11.59 -15.83
C SER A 150 -16.05 -12.08 -16.63
N ARG A 151 -14.85 -11.50 -16.46
CA ARG A 151 -13.64 -11.99 -17.14
C ARG A 151 -12.72 -12.66 -16.15
N SER A 152 -12.44 -13.95 -16.36
CA SER A 152 -11.32 -14.63 -15.72
C SER A 152 -10.05 -13.88 -16.07
N TYR A 153 -9.49 -13.17 -15.10
CA TYR A 153 -8.17 -12.55 -15.25
C TYR A 153 -7.12 -13.66 -15.39
N SER A 154 -6.12 -13.42 -16.23
CA SER A 154 -4.93 -14.26 -16.40
C SER A 154 -3.71 -13.36 -16.29
N GLY A 155 -2.61 -13.87 -15.74
CA GLY A 155 -1.42 -13.07 -15.49
C GLY A 155 -1.64 -11.99 -14.42
N ASP A 156 -0.96 -10.86 -14.55
CA ASP A 156 -0.96 -9.78 -13.58
C ASP A 156 -1.70 -8.52 -14.09
N VAL A 157 -2.06 -7.61 -13.18
CA VAL A 157 -2.74 -6.35 -13.50
C VAL A 157 -2.14 -5.16 -12.75
N HIS A 158 -2.22 -3.99 -13.37
CA HIS A 158 -2.01 -2.69 -12.73
C HIS A 158 -3.38 -2.04 -12.51
N PHE A 159 -3.67 -1.53 -11.31
CA PHE A 159 -4.97 -0.94 -10.99
C PHE A 159 -4.85 0.41 -10.27
N TYR A 160 -5.36 1.45 -10.91
CA TYR A 160 -5.47 2.79 -10.35
C TYR A 160 -6.88 3.32 -10.58
N ASP A 161 -7.53 3.72 -9.49
CA ASP A 161 -8.86 4.34 -9.50
C ASP A 161 -8.89 5.44 -8.44
N TYR A 162 -8.97 6.69 -8.92
CA TYR A 162 -8.98 7.89 -8.09
C TYR A 162 -10.38 8.49 -7.90
N LYS A 163 -11.41 7.88 -8.53
CA LYS A 163 -12.78 8.42 -8.55
C LYS A 163 -13.73 7.62 -7.67
N SER A 164 -13.63 6.29 -7.68
CA SER A 164 -14.43 5.46 -6.78
C SER A 164 -14.03 5.72 -5.34
N LYS A 165 -14.97 5.56 -4.42
CA LYS A 165 -14.68 5.65 -2.99
C LYS A 165 -13.68 4.56 -2.61
N CYS A 166 -12.52 4.93 -2.10
CA CYS A 166 -11.40 3.99 -2.02
C CYS A 166 -11.51 2.92 -0.91
N ASN A 167 -12.55 2.93 -0.07
CA ASN A 167 -12.83 1.83 0.87
C ASN A 167 -13.96 0.90 0.40
N ASP A 168 -14.44 1.09 -0.82
CA ASP A 168 -15.51 0.28 -1.43
C ASP A 168 -14.89 -0.84 -2.27
N VAL A 169 -14.80 -2.06 -1.75
CA VAL A 169 -14.10 -3.16 -2.45
C VAL A 169 -14.72 -3.58 -3.80
N TYR A 170 -15.92 -3.11 -4.17
CA TYR A 170 -16.60 -3.51 -5.40
C TYR A 170 -15.92 -3.03 -6.68
N HIS A 171 -15.08 -2.00 -6.64
CA HIS A 171 -14.37 -1.49 -7.82
C HIS A 171 -13.02 -2.19 -8.06
N TYR A 172 -12.51 -2.96 -7.09
CA TYR A 172 -11.24 -3.66 -7.25
C TYR A 172 -11.36 -4.91 -8.13
N PRO A 173 -10.34 -5.21 -8.96
CA PRO A 173 -10.35 -6.37 -9.83
C PRO A 173 -10.12 -7.67 -9.04
N MET A 174 -10.80 -8.73 -9.48
CA MET A 174 -10.59 -10.11 -9.05
C MET A 174 -9.43 -10.76 -9.85
N ALA A 175 -8.21 -10.25 -9.67
CA ALA A 175 -7.04 -10.63 -10.48
C ALA A 175 -6.21 -11.79 -9.88
N ARG A 176 -5.43 -12.50 -10.73
CA ARG A 176 -4.50 -13.56 -10.26
C ARG A 176 -3.31 -12.99 -9.53
N MET A 177 -2.82 -11.83 -9.95
CA MET A 177 -1.77 -11.07 -9.28
C MET A 177 -1.98 -9.59 -9.58
N VAL A 178 -1.74 -8.73 -8.60
CA VAL A 178 -1.78 -7.28 -8.77
C VAL A 178 -0.36 -6.76 -8.54
N SER A 179 0.32 -6.45 -9.63
CA SER A 179 1.74 -6.05 -9.67
C SER A 179 1.93 -4.54 -9.50
N GLU A 180 0.87 -3.76 -9.67
CA GLU A 180 0.80 -2.36 -9.26
C GLU A 180 -0.60 -1.94 -8.82
N TYR A 181 -0.66 -1.15 -7.75
CA TYR A 181 -1.84 -0.38 -7.35
C TYR A 181 -1.44 0.66 -6.31
N GLY A 182 -2.00 1.87 -6.38
CA GLY A 182 -1.51 2.97 -5.56
C GLY A 182 -2.54 4.04 -5.26
N TRP A 183 -2.38 4.67 -4.10
CA TRP A 183 -2.96 5.97 -3.74
C TRP A 183 -1.86 6.93 -3.31
N MET A 184 -1.99 8.19 -3.71
CA MET A 184 -0.98 9.22 -3.45
C MET A 184 -1.17 9.89 -2.09
N SER A 185 -0.07 10.31 -1.47
CA SER A 185 -0.07 11.17 -0.28
C SER A 185 1.10 12.16 -0.31
N PHE A 186 0.98 13.22 0.48
CA PHE A 186 2.08 14.15 0.70
C PHE A 186 3.10 13.55 1.69
N PRO A 187 4.41 13.79 1.49
CA PRO A 187 5.40 13.51 2.51
C PRO A 187 5.26 14.50 3.69
N SER A 188 5.90 14.19 4.81
CA SER A 188 5.94 15.06 5.98
C SER A 188 6.49 16.46 5.65
N ILE A 189 6.10 17.45 6.44
CA ILE A 189 6.56 18.84 6.30
C ILE A 189 8.09 18.92 6.32
N ASP A 190 8.72 18.12 7.18
CA ASP A 190 10.17 17.99 7.29
C ASP A 190 10.86 17.64 5.97
N THR A 191 10.24 16.77 5.16
CA THR A 191 10.78 16.38 3.86
C THR A 191 10.72 17.54 2.87
N PHE A 192 9.68 18.39 2.91
CA PHE A 192 9.65 19.60 2.09
C PHE A 192 10.69 20.63 2.52
N GLU A 193 10.97 20.73 3.82
CA GLU A 193 11.96 21.67 4.36
C GLU A 193 13.42 21.26 4.11
N MET A 194 13.67 20.15 3.41
CA MET A 194 15.02 19.60 3.31
C MET A 194 16.02 20.49 2.58
N HIS A 195 15.55 21.29 1.62
CA HIS A 195 16.37 22.21 0.82
C HIS A 195 16.22 23.69 1.21
N GLY A 196 15.54 23.96 2.33
CA GLY A 196 15.27 25.32 2.80
C GLY A 196 13.96 25.36 3.59
N ARG A 197 13.82 26.35 4.48
CA ARG A 197 12.56 26.55 5.19
C ARG A 197 11.46 26.93 4.21
N LEU A 198 10.27 26.39 4.43
CA LEU A 198 9.08 26.82 3.70
C LEU A 198 8.76 28.27 4.05
N SER A 199 8.48 29.08 3.03
CA SER A 199 7.92 30.41 3.25
C SER A 199 6.45 30.29 3.65
N ASN A 200 5.86 31.34 4.22
CA ASN A 200 4.43 31.32 4.53
C ASN A 200 3.56 31.07 3.28
N ASP A 201 4.02 31.48 2.10
CA ASP A 201 3.32 31.28 0.83
C ASP A 201 3.36 29.82 0.37
N ASP A 202 4.28 29.00 0.90
CA ASP A 202 4.40 27.58 0.57
C ASP A 202 3.50 26.68 1.43
N LEU A 203 3.01 27.19 2.57
CA LEU A 203 2.29 26.44 3.61
C LEU A 203 0.80 26.21 3.27
N HIS A 204 0.52 25.81 2.03
CA HIS A 204 -0.79 25.33 1.62
C HIS A 204 -0.68 24.41 0.41
N TYR A 205 -1.62 23.47 0.27
CA TYR A 205 -1.58 22.40 -0.74
C TYR A 205 -1.60 22.90 -2.20
N ASN A 206 -2.03 24.15 -2.43
CA ASN A 206 -2.16 24.77 -3.75
C ASN A 206 -1.12 25.88 -4.01
N SER A 207 -0.06 25.96 -3.20
CA SER A 207 1.01 26.95 -3.42
C SER A 207 1.72 26.69 -4.75
N THR A 208 2.44 27.69 -5.25
CA THR A 208 3.25 27.51 -6.47
C THR A 208 4.24 26.37 -6.28
N MET A 209 4.94 26.30 -5.14
CA MET A 209 5.86 25.20 -4.87
C MET A 209 5.15 23.84 -4.83
N MET A 210 4.00 23.70 -4.16
CA MET A 210 3.31 22.40 -4.08
C MET A 210 2.76 21.95 -5.44
N ARG A 211 2.28 22.89 -6.27
CA ARG A 211 1.86 22.59 -7.65
C ARG A 211 3.02 22.15 -8.52
N ASP A 212 4.16 22.82 -8.42
CA ASP A 212 5.37 22.47 -9.20
C ASP A 212 5.92 21.10 -8.80
N ARG A 213 5.75 20.68 -7.54
CA ARG A 213 6.15 19.34 -7.06
C ARG A 213 5.16 18.23 -7.43
N GLN A 214 3.90 18.58 -7.73
CA GLN A 214 2.87 17.62 -8.09
C GLN A 214 3.00 17.21 -9.56
N HIS A 215 3.54 16.02 -9.82
CA HIS A 215 3.75 15.51 -11.18
C HIS A 215 2.67 14.54 -11.66
N HIS A 216 1.68 14.22 -10.83
CA HIS A 216 0.48 13.51 -11.27
C HIS A 216 -0.58 14.51 -11.73
N PRO A 217 -1.05 14.44 -13.00
CA PRO A 217 -2.13 15.28 -13.48
C PRO A 217 -3.35 15.21 -12.56
N ASN A 218 -3.86 16.37 -12.13
CA ASN A 218 -5.02 16.49 -11.25
C ASN A 218 -4.87 15.87 -9.84
N GLY A 219 -3.67 15.44 -9.46
CA GLY A 219 -3.47 14.60 -8.28
C GLY A 219 -3.89 15.21 -6.93
N THR A 220 -3.67 16.50 -6.73
CA THR A 220 -4.12 17.17 -5.50
C THR A 220 -5.64 17.24 -5.42
N ASN A 221 -6.34 17.41 -6.54
CA ASN A 221 -7.81 17.44 -6.57
C ASN A 221 -8.40 16.05 -6.34
N GLU A 222 -7.72 14.98 -6.76
CA GLU A 222 -8.14 13.60 -6.48
C GLU A 222 -8.09 13.29 -4.97
N ILE A 223 -7.05 13.77 -4.28
CA ILE A 223 -6.97 13.70 -2.81
C ILE A 223 -8.13 14.46 -2.17
N LEU A 224 -8.39 15.70 -2.61
CA LEU A 224 -9.49 16.53 -2.10
C LEU A 224 -10.86 15.86 -2.31
N ALA A 225 -11.11 15.29 -3.49
CA ALA A 225 -12.36 14.61 -3.80
C ALA A 225 -12.60 13.39 -2.89
N GLN A 226 -11.56 12.62 -2.54
CA GLN A 226 -11.70 11.56 -1.55
C GLN A 226 -11.85 12.09 -0.12
N PHE A 227 -11.22 13.21 0.23
CA PHE A 227 -11.42 13.81 1.55
C PHE A 227 -12.89 14.16 1.77
N GLU A 228 -13.59 14.69 0.76
CA GLU A 228 -15.03 14.97 0.84
C GLU A 228 -15.86 13.71 1.14
N MET A 229 -15.40 12.53 0.74
CA MET A 229 -16.07 11.25 1.02
C MET A 229 -15.77 10.69 2.41
N HIS A 230 -14.68 11.12 3.06
CA HIS A 230 -14.15 10.47 4.26
C HIS A 230 -14.00 11.36 5.49
N PHE A 231 -13.68 12.65 5.33
CA PHE A 231 -13.24 13.52 6.41
C PHE A 231 -13.97 14.86 6.45
N ARG A 232 -13.92 15.52 7.61
CA ARG A 232 -14.20 16.95 7.74
C ARG A 232 -12.91 17.72 7.47
N ILE A 233 -12.95 18.71 6.59
CA ILE A 233 -11.80 19.56 6.25
C ILE A 233 -12.10 20.98 6.74
N ASP A 234 -11.25 21.56 7.59
CA ASP A 234 -11.27 23.01 7.85
C ASP A 234 -10.55 23.73 6.69
N SER A 235 -11.22 24.71 6.08
CA SER A 235 -10.76 25.42 4.88
C SER A 235 -9.85 26.62 5.16
N LYS A 236 -9.53 26.90 6.43
CA LYS A 236 -8.65 28.02 6.80
C LYS A 236 -7.23 27.83 6.25
N THR A 237 -6.51 28.92 6.00
CA THR A 237 -5.09 28.89 5.58
C THR A 237 -4.18 29.14 6.79
N SER A 238 -3.45 28.13 7.24
CA SER A 238 -2.42 28.22 8.29
C SER A 238 -1.44 27.04 8.20
N LEU A 239 -0.27 27.15 8.87
CA LEU A 239 0.68 26.02 9.00
C LEU A 239 0.00 24.79 9.62
N ASP A 240 -0.86 24.99 10.62
CA ASP A 240 -1.61 23.91 11.25
C ASP A 240 -2.52 23.22 10.22
N ASN A 241 -3.13 23.98 9.31
CA ASN A 241 -4.00 23.42 8.29
C ASN A 241 -3.24 22.68 7.20
N PHE A 242 -2.05 23.13 6.80
CA PHE A 242 -1.23 22.35 5.87
C PHE A 242 -0.67 21.08 6.52
N THR A 243 -0.27 21.15 7.79
CA THR A 243 0.14 19.94 8.56
C THR A 243 -1.02 18.95 8.67
N ASN A 244 -2.23 19.43 8.93
CA ASN A 244 -3.45 18.62 8.97
C ASN A 244 -3.75 18.02 7.59
N PHE A 245 -3.60 18.77 6.50
CA PHE A 245 -3.76 18.27 5.13
C PHE A 245 -2.78 17.13 4.83
N VAL A 246 -1.49 17.31 5.16
CA VAL A 246 -0.46 16.27 4.97
C VAL A 246 -0.82 15.01 5.77
N TYR A 247 -1.15 15.15 7.06
CA TYR A 247 -1.59 14.05 7.90
C TYR A 247 -2.81 13.32 7.29
N LEU A 248 -3.86 14.04 6.93
CA LEU A 248 -5.07 13.46 6.32
C LEU A 248 -4.77 12.76 4.99
N SER A 249 -3.83 13.28 4.19
CA SER A 249 -3.44 12.63 2.93
C SER A 249 -2.78 11.27 3.17
N GLN A 250 -2.01 11.13 4.25
CA GLN A 250 -1.41 9.85 4.64
C GLN A 250 -2.43 8.91 5.29
N VAL A 251 -3.39 9.43 6.05
CA VAL A 251 -4.54 8.64 6.57
C VAL A 251 -5.36 8.10 5.39
N LEU A 252 -5.68 8.94 4.41
CA LEU A 252 -6.41 8.54 3.20
C LEU A 252 -5.68 7.43 2.46
N GLN A 253 -4.41 7.65 2.11
CA GLN A 253 -3.59 6.64 1.43
C GLN A 253 -3.60 5.31 2.20
N THR A 254 -3.53 5.39 3.53
CA THR A 254 -3.60 4.21 4.40
C THR A 254 -4.93 3.49 4.31
N ILE A 255 -6.06 4.21 4.41
CA ILE A 255 -7.42 3.64 4.25
C ILE A 255 -7.53 2.90 2.92
N CYS A 256 -7.13 3.56 1.83
CA CYS A 256 -7.28 3.02 0.49
C CYS A 256 -6.41 1.76 0.29
N ILE A 257 -5.11 1.85 0.58
CA ILE A 257 -4.17 0.74 0.33
C ILE A 257 -4.38 -0.42 1.29
N LYS A 258 -4.74 -0.17 2.56
CA LYS A 258 -5.14 -1.22 3.50
C LYS A 258 -6.34 -1.98 2.95
N THR A 259 -7.41 -1.27 2.59
CA THR A 259 -8.66 -1.89 2.09
C THR A 259 -8.39 -2.73 0.85
N GLN A 260 -7.66 -2.17 -0.12
CA GLN A 260 -7.31 -2.84 -1.36
C GLN A 260 -6.41 -4.07 -1.14
N THR A 261 -5.39 -3.96 -0.29
CA THR A 261 -4.46 -5.06 -0.03
C THR A 261 -5.12 -6.19 0.74
N GLU A 262 -5.92 -5.89 1.75
CA GLU A 262 -6.69 -6.90 2.51
C GLU A 262 -7.66 -7.65 1.59
N TYR A 263 -8.30 -6.93 0.65
CA TYR A 263 -9.15 -7.53 -0.37
C TYR A 263 -8.38 -8.50 -1.28
N TYR A 264 -7.19 -8.14 -1.74
CA TYR A 264 -6.36 -9.06 -2.54
C TYR A 264 -5.88 -10.26 -1.72
N ARG A 265 -5.46 -10.06 -0.48
CA ARG A 265 -4.99 -11.16 0.38
C ARG A 265 -6.09 -12.17 0.68
N LYS A 266 -7.31 -11.72 1.00
CA LYS A 266 -8.40 -12.66 1.28
C LYS A 266 -8.81 -13.45 0.03
N ASN A 267 -8.68 -12.86 -1.15
CA ASN A 267 -9.00 -13.47 -2.45
C ASN A 267 -8.05 -14.57 -2.90
N LYS A 268 -6.99 -14.89 -2.14
CA LYS A 268 -6.10 -16.01 -2.48
C LYS A 268 -6.79 -17.37 -2.52
N ALA A 269 -7.88 -17.55 -1.76
CA ALA A 269 -8.70 -18.75 -1.73
C ALA A 269 -9.99 -18.62 -2.55
N ASP A 270 -10.24 -17.46 -3.17
CA ASP A 270 -11.40 -17.25 -4.01
C ASP A 270 -11.24 -18.01 -5.33
N ARG A 271 -12.28 -18.74 -5.76
CA ARG A 271 -12.20 -19.62 -6.93
C ARG A 271 -12.08 -18.87 -8.26
N GLU A 272 -12.62 -17.65 -8.32
CA GLU A 272 -12.54 -16.83 -9.53
C GLU A 272 -11.24 -16.04 -9.58
N ALA A 273 -10.82 -15.45 -8.45
CA ALA A 273 -9.60 -14.64 -8.39
C ALA A 273 -8.33 -15.47 -8.20
N LEU A 274 -8.24 -16.31 -7.17
CA LEU A 274 -6.98 -16.97 -6.75
C LEU A 274 -5.81 -15.97 -6.71
N THR A 275 -6.00 -14.84 -6.02
CA THR A 275 -5.01 -13.76 -5.99
C THR A 275 -3.76 -14.19 -5.21
N MET A 276 -2.62 -14.31 -5.88
CA MET A 276 -1.35 -14.81 -5.34
C MET A 276 -0.24 -13.76 -5.29
N GLY A 277 -0.56 -12.48 -5.48
CA GLY A 277 0.40 -11.40 -5.31
C GLY A 277 -0.27 -10.03 -5.25
N ALA A 278 0.29 -9.16 -4.41
CA ALA A 278 -0.15 -7.79 -4.20
C ALA A 278 1.09 -6.90 -3.96
N LEU A 279 1.53 -6.18 -5.00
CA LEU A 279 2.65 -5.26 -4.97
C LEU A 279 2.10 -3.84 -5.16
N TYR A 280 2.05 -3.05 -4.09
CA TYR A 280 1.55 -1.67 -4.18
C TYR A 280 2.60 -0.75 -4.82
N TRP A 281 2.12 0.20 -5.61
CA TRP A 281 2.89 1.32 -6.12
C TRP A 281 2.79 2.46 -5.09
N GLN A 282 3.89 3.01 -4.55
CA GLN A 282 5.28 2.56 -4.69
C GLN A 282 5.98 2.49 -3.32
N LEU A 283 7.17 1.90 -3.26
CA LEU A 283 7.91 1.75 -2.01
C LEU A 283 8.50 3.08 -1.52
N ASN A 284 9.34 3.72 -2.35
CA ASN A 284 10.18 4.86 -1.99
C ASN A 284 10.00 6.07 -2.91
N SER A 285 10.49 7.24 -2.50
CA SER A 285 10.52 8.46 -3.33
C SER A 285 11.91 8.77 -3.85
N ILE A 286 12.01 9.33 -5.06
CA ILE A 286 13.28 9.81 -5.65
C ILE A 286 13.59 11.28 -5.31
N TRP A 287 12.61 12.02 -4.78
CA TRP A 287 12.75 13.43 -4.39
C TRP A 287 11.58 13.88 -3.49
N PRO A 288 11.65 15.07 -2.85
CA PRO A 288 10.57 15.63 -2.02
C PRO A 288 9.36 16.07 -2.84
N ALA A 289 8.36 15.20 -2.97
CA ALA A 289 7.12 15.49 -3.69
C ALA A 289 5.96 14.61 -3.20
N PRO A 290 4.70 15.00 -3.46
CA PRO A 290 3.56 14.10 -3.38
C PRO A 290 3.79 12.88 -4.29
N THR A 291 3.70 11.68 -3.73
CA THR A 291 3.91 10.42 -4.47
C THR A 291 3.07 9.30 -3.84
N TRP A 292 2.99 8.18 -4.52
CA TRP A 292 2.39 6.94 -4.00
C TRP A 292 3.29 6.19 -3.00
N SER A 293 4.44 6.76 -2.65
CA SER A 293 5.41 6.11 -1.76
C SER A 293 4.85 5.87 -0.35
N SER A 294 5.32 4.80 0.30
CA SER A 294 5.20 4.61 1.75
C SER A 294 6.46 5.09 2.50
N LEU A 295 7.59 5.21 1.82
CA LEU A 295 8.84 5.78 2.31
C LEU A 295 9.12 7.13 1.63
N GLU A 296 9.31 8.16 2.43
CA GLU A 296 9.72 9.48 1.98
C GLU A 296 11.16 9.46 1.44
N TYR A 297 11.62 10.55 0.83
CA TYR A 297 12.91 10.60 0.11
C TYR A 297 14.12 10.18 0.98
N GLU A 298 14.22 10.66 2.22
CA GLU A 298 15.29 10.26 3.16
C GLU A 298 14.98 8.94 3.91
N GLY A 299 13.93 8.23 3.51
CA GLY A 299 13.50 6.97 4.10
C GLY A 299 12.73 7.10 5.42
N LYS A 300 12.17 8.27 5.73
CA LYS A 300 11.18 8.46 6.80
C LYS A 300 9.90 7.70 6.42
N TRP A 301 9.33 6.98 7.38
CA TRP A 301 8.14 6.16 7.14
C TRP A 301 6.89 7.04 7.16
N LYS A 302 6.10 7.00 6.08
CA LYS A 302 4.72 7.48 6.09
C LYS A 302 3.83 6.51 6.88
N MET A 303 2.62 6.96 7.24
CA MET A 303 1.62 6.12 7.90
C MET A 303 1.37 4.79 7.15
N LEU A 304 1.35 4.83 5.82
CA LEU A 304 1.18 3.64 4.99
C LEU A 304 2.19 2.53 5.30
N HIS A 305 3.45 2.86 5.61
CA HIS A 305 4.48 1.84 5.83
C HIS A 305 4.26 1.07 7.14
N TYR A 306 3.71 1.74 8.16
CA TYR A 306 3.30 1.08 9.41
C TYR A 306 2.12 0.12 9.17
N TYR A 307 1.16 0.53 8.34
CA TYR A 307 0.07 -0.36 7.95
C TYR A 307 0.51 -1.50 7.05
N ALA A 308 1.50 -1.29 6.17
CA ALA A 308 2.07 -2.35 5.36
C ALA A 308 2.64 -3.49 6.22
N LYS A 309 3.29 -3.16 7.33
CA LYS A 309 3.71 -4.16 8.33
C LYS A 309 2.53 -4.95 8.91
N ARG A 310 1.37 -4.32 9.12
CA ARG A 310 0.16 -4.98 9.65
C ARG A 310 -0.54 -5.82 8.58
N PHE A 311 -0.89 -5.25 7.43
CA PHE A 311 -1.65 -5.94 6.39
C PHE A 311 -0.83 -6.95 5.59
N PHE A 312 0.50 -6.96 5.69
CA PHE A 312 1.36 -8.04 5.19
C PHE A 312 1.87 -8.98 6.28
N ALA A 313 1.34 -8.89 7.51
CA ALA A 313 1.69 -9.85 8.56
C ALA A 313 1.33 -11.29 8.14
N PRO A 314 2.09 -12.32 8.57
CA PRO A 314 1.82 -13.72 8.24
C PRO A 314 0.42 -14.20 8.64
N MET A 315 -0.17 -13.57 9.66
CA MET A 315 -1.57 -13.76 10.04
C MET A 315 -2.29 -12.43 9.94
N LEU A 316 -3.42 -12.41 9.25
CA LEU A 316 -4.26 -11.23 9.07
C LEU A 316 -5.71 -11.57 9.36
N ILE A 317 -6.32 -10.83 10.27
CA ILE A 317 -7.78 -10.72 10.38
C ILE A 317 -8.24 -9.48 9.62
N SER A 318 -9.27 -9.60 8.79
CA SER A 318 -9.81 -8.49 8.00
C SER A 318 -11.32 -8.65 7.84
N SER A 319 -12.05 -7.54 7.67
CA SER A 319 -13.50 -7.58 7.48
C SER A 319 -13.97 -6.78 6.28
N PHE A 320 -15.05 -7.24 5.66
CA PHE A 320 -15.64 -6.62 4.48
C PHE A 320 -17.15 -6.53 4.62
N GLU A 321 -17.68 -5.39 4.21
CA GLU A 321 -19.11 -5.18 4.11
C GLU A 321 -19.53 -5.22 2.63
N TYR A 322 -20.45 -6.11 2.31
CA TYR A 322 -20.99 -6.34 0.98
C TYR A 322 -22.45 -5.88 0.94
N THR A 323 -22.70 -4.65 0.46
CA THR A 323 -24.05 -4.04 0.38
C THR A 323 -24.61 -3.94 -1.04
N ARG A 324 -23.80 -4.27 -2.06
CA ARG A 324 -24.19 -4.20 -3.48
C ARG A 324 -24.37 -5.57 -4.14
N SER A 325 -24.30 -6.65 -3.36
CA SER A 325 -24.68 -8.00 -3.78
C SER A 325 -26.20 -8.17 -3.70
N SER A 326 -26.73 -9.22 -4.33
CA SER A 326 -28.14 -9.62 -4.17
C SER A 326 -28.51 -9.95 -2.71
N VAL A 327 -27.50 -10.21 -1.87
CA VAL A 327 -27.61 -10.46 -0.44
C VAL A 327 -26.59 -9.56 0.26
N ASN A 328 -27.04 -8.77 1.24
CA ASN A 328 -26.13 -8.00 2.08
C ASN A 328 -25.38 -8.95 3.02
N SER A 329 -24.08 -8.72 3.22
CA SER A 329 -23.31 -9.47 4.21
C SER A 329 -22.19 -8.63 4.83
N TYR A 330 -21.85 -8.96 6.08
CA TYR A 330 -20.60 -8.52 6.69
C TYR A 330 -19.81 -9.77 7.07
N GLU A 331 -18.60 -9.84 6.53
CA GLU A 331 -17.77 -11.05 6.58
C GLU A 331 -16.42 -10.73 7.20
N ILE A 332 -15.97 -11.60 8.11
CA ILE A 332 -14.63 -11.55 8.70
C ILE A 332 -13.85 -12.74 8.16
N TYR A 333 -12.66 -12.44 7.65
CA TYR A 333 -11.71 -13.40 7.09
C TYR A 333 -10.48 -13.53 7.98
N VAL A 334 -9.90 -14.72 8.00
CA VAL A 334 -8.53 -14.94 8.45
C VAL A 334 -7.70 -15.41 7.26
N THR A 335 -6.63 -14.68 6.96
CA THR A 335 -5.62 -15.04 5.94
C THR A 335 -4.33 -15.44 6.64
N SER A 336 -3.79 -16.61 6.30
CA SER A 336 -2.56 -17.16 6.86
C SER A 336 -1.54 -17.46 5.77
N ASP A 337 -0.33 -16.92 5.86
CA ASP A 337 0.82 -17.31 5.03
C ASP A 337 1.76 -18.27 5.78
N VAL A 338 1.27 -18.86 6.88
CA VAL A 338 1.99 -19.85 7.65
C VAL A 338 1.89 -21.21 6.95
N ASN A 339 3.03 -21.89 6.79
CA ASN A 339 3.15 -23.17 6.07
C ASN A 339 2.81 -24.41 6.91
N LYS A 340 2.17 -24.22 8.06
CA LYS A 340 1.69 -25.28 8.95
C LYS A 340 0.28 -24.99 9.40
N ALA A 341 -0.46 -26.04 9.74
CA ALA A 341 -1.79 -25.89 10.30
C ALA A 341 -1.70 -25.18 11.66
N LEU A 342 -2.70 -24.34 11.95
CA LEU A 342 -2.86 -23.64 13.21
C LEU A 342 -4.15 -24.10 13.87
N GLU A 343 -4.14 -24.24 15.19
CA GLU A 343 -5.29 -24.68 15.98
C GLU A 343 -5.61 -23.67 17.08
N ASN A 344 -6.78 -23.82 17.70
CA ASN A 344 -7.22 -23.02 18.86
C ASN A 344 -7.18 -21.51 18.62
N LEU A 345 -7.63 -21.09 17.43
CA LEU A 345 -7.73 -19.67 17.12
C LEU A 345 -9.02 -19.10 17.70
N VAL A 346 -8.96 -17.88 18.22
CA VAL A 346 -10.11 -17.16 18.77
C VAL A 346 -10.21 -15.81 18.10
N VAL A 347 -11.36 -15.55 17.49
CA VAL A 347 -11.72 -14.26 16.92
C VAL A 347 -12.55 -13.50 17.94
N VAL A 348 -12.10 -12.31 18.33
CA VAL A 348 -12.81 -11.42 19.25
C VAL A 348 -13.25 -10.18 18.49
N ILE A 349 -14.56 -9.97 18.40
CA ILE A 349 -15.18 -8.81 17.75
C ILE A 349 -15.68 -7.90 18.87
N ARG A 350 -15.12 -6.71 18.99
CA ARG A 350 -15.48 -5.72 20.01
C ARG A 350 -16.14 -4.53 19.33
N VAL A 351 -17.33 -4.15 19.77
CA VAL A 351 -17.94 -2.88 19.37
C VAL A 351 -17.68 -1.87 20.47
N LEU A 352 -16.89 -0.86 20.14
CA LEU A 352 -16.45 0.17 21.08
C LEU A 352 -17.17 1.48 20.78
N SER A 353 -17.56 2.19 21.83
CA SER A 353 -18.12 3.53 21.76
C SER A 353 -17.10 4.53 21.24
N VAL A 354 -17.48 5.33 20.26
CA VAL A 354 -16.68 6.48 19.79
C VAL A 354 -16.63 7.61 20.82
N ARG A 355 -17.59 7.68 21.75
CA ARG A 355 -17.68 8.80 22.71
C ARG A 355 -16.67 8.72 23.83
N ASP A 356 -16.39 7.50 24.31
CA ASP A 356 -15.61 7.24 25.52
C ASP A 356 -14.75 5.96 25.45
N GLY A 357 -14.80 5.21 24.34
CA GLY A 357 -14.08 3.95 24.17
C GLY A 357 -14.59 2.78 25.00
N SER A 358 -15.76 2.91 25.64
CA SER A 358 -16.37 1.81 26.40
C SER A 358 -16.73 0.65 25.48
N LEU A 359 -16.59 -0.58 26.00
CA LEU A 359 -17.04 -1.79 25.33
C LEU A 359 -18.56 -1.85 25.37
N LEU A 360 -19.21 -1.67 24.21
CA LEU A 360 -20.67 -1.71 24.10
C LEU A 360 -21.16 -3.16 24.08
N HIS A 361 -20.48 -4.03 23.33
CA HIS A 361 -20.63 -5.48 23.43
C HIS A 361 -19.46 -6.20 22.74
N GLN A 362 -19.40 -7.51 22.92
CA GLN A 362 -18.38 -8.38 22.35
C GLN A 362 -18.99 -9.68 21.82
N ILE A 363 -18.44 -10.18 20.72
CA ILE A 363 -18.68 -11.51 20.17
C ILE A 363 -17.34 -12.27 20.18
N THR A 364 -17.39 -13.57 20.45
CA THR A 364 -16.20 -14.42 20.49
C THR A 364 -16.46 -15.70 19.74
N GLU A 365 -15.68 -15.91 18.68
CA GLU A 365 -15.82 -17.04 17.76
C GLU A 365 -14.58 -17.93 17.83
N ASN A 366 -14.82 -19.22 18.05
CA ASN A 366 -13.74 -20.21 18.10
C ASN A 366 -13.52 -20.80 16.72
N VAL A 367 -12.32 -20.62 16.18
CA VAL A 367 -11.90 -21.20 14.91
C VAL A 367 -11.00 -22.39 15.22
N LYS A 368 -11.57 -23.60 15.10
CA LYS A 368 -10.90 -24.85 15.50
C LYS A 368 -9.53 -25.04 14.84
N ARG A 369 -9.46 -24.80 13.52
CA ARG A 369 -8.27 -25.05 12.72
C ARG A 369 -8.21 -24.15 11.49
N MET A 370 -7.00 -23.71 11.15
CA MET A 370 -6.63 -23.10 9.86
C MET A 370 -5.65 -24.03 9.15
N GLU A 371 -5.88 -24.31 7.88
CA GLU A 371 -4.93 -25.08 7.05
C GLU A 371 -3.72 -24.22 6.65
N PRO A 372 -2.58 -24.85 6.29
CA PRO A 372 -1.43 -24.13 5.75
C PRO A 372 -1.82 -23.24 4.57
N LEU A 373 -1.30 -22.00 4.56
CA LEU A 373 -1.48 -21.05 3.47
C LEU A 373 -2.96 -20.72 3.13
N GLU A 374 -3.90 -20.94 4.05
CA GLU A 374 -5.34 -20.76 3.83
C GLU A 374 -5.78 -19.30 3.98
N SER A 375 -6.84 -18.92 3.24
CA SER A 375 -7.71 -17.79 3.57
C SER A 375 -9.13 -18.31 3.66
N LYS A 376 -9.87 -17.96 4.73
CA LYS A 376 -11.29 -18.32 4.82
C LYS A 376 -12.09 -17.33 5.64
N THR A 377 -13.39 -17.30 5.35
CA THR A 377 -14.39 -16.64 6.20
C THR A 377 -14.50 -17.40 7.51
N VAL A 378 -14.37 -16.69 8.63
CA VAL A 378 -14.45 -17.22 10.00
C VAL A 378 -15.70 -16.76 10.73
N TYR A 379 -16.32 -15.67 10.28
CA TYR A 379 -17.59 -15.17 10.79
C TYR A 379 -18.31 -14.43 9.67
N SER A 380 -19.63 -14.60 9.55
CA SER A 380 -20.43 -13.97 8.50
C SER A 380 -21.84 -13.72 9.02
N VAL A 381 -22.36 -12.53 8.77
CA VAL A 381 -23.71 -12.11 9.14
C VAL A 381 -24.42 -11.48 7.95
N SER A 382 -25.74 -11.56 7.91
CA SER A 382 -26.56 -10.99 6.84
C SER A 382 -26.84 -9.49 7.04
N SER A 383 -26.74 -9.02 8.28
CA SER A 383 -26.88 -7.60 8.62
C SER A 383 -25.95 -7.25 9.76
N ILE A 384 -24.96 -6.41 9.48
CA ILE A 384 -24.07 -5.86 10.50
C ILE A 384 -24.87 -5.06 11.54
N GLU A 385 -25.92 -4.33 11.15
CA GLU A 385 -26.74 -3.51 12.04
C GLU A 385 -27.46 -4.33 13.10
N ARG A 386 -27.96 -5.50 12.73
CA ARG A 386 -28.75 -6.36 13.62
C ARG A 386 -27.86 -7.25 14.48
N GLU A 387 -26.85 -7.87 13.87
CA GLU A 387 -26.12 -8.99 14.47
C GLU A 387 -24.85 -8.52 15.19
N ILE A 388 -24.16 -7.52 14.63
CA ILE A 388 -22.96 -6.93 15.23
C ILE A 388 -23.36 -5.64 15.94
N LEU A 389 -23.70 -4.56 15.25
CA LEU A 389 -23.95 -3.26 15.90
C LEU A 389 -25.15 -3.26 16.87
N ARG A 390 -26.08 -4.22 16.77
CA ARG A 390 -27.26 -4.33 17.64
C ARG A 390 -28.00 -3.00 17.81
N THR A 391 -28.30 -2.34 16.69
CA THR A 391 -28.95 -1.01 16.61
C THR A 391 -28.13 0.19 17.09
N ILE A 392 -26.88 0.01 17.53
CA ILE A 392 -25.95 1.12 17.79
C ILE A 392 -25.72 1.87 16.47
N PRO A 393 -25.86 3.21 16.43
CA PRO A 393 -25.61 3.98 15.22
C PRO A 393 -24.20 3.77 14.69
N ARG A 394 -24.07 3.63 13.37
CA ARG A 394 -22.78 3.45 12.67
C ARG A 394 -21.75 4.54 13.01
N SER A 395 -22.22 5.77 13.22
CA SER A 395 -21.40 6.93 13.56
C SER A 395 -20.97 7.01 15.02
N GLU A 396 -21.50 6.15 15.89
CA GLU A 396 -21.23 6.16 17.33
C GLU A 396 -20.33 5.00 17.79
N CYS A 397 -19.87 4.16 16.87
CA CYS A 397 -19.06 3.00 17.22
C CYS A 397 -17.92 2.70 16.23
N VAL A 398 -16.95 1.93 16.72
CA VAL A 398 -15.90 1.30 15.92
C VAL A 398 -15.89 -0.19 16.22
N VAL A 399 -15.66 -1.01 15.21
CA VAL A 399 -15.50 -2.46 15.35
C VAL A 399 -14.01 -2.77 15.43
N SER A 400 -13.54 -3.25 16.58
CA SER A 400 -12.18 -3.76 16.79
C SER A 400 -12.16 -5.27 16.68
N LEU A 401 -11.26 -5.79 15.85
CA LEU A 401 -11.09 -7.20 15.56
C LEU A 401 -9.76 -7.67 16.15
N LEU A 402 -9.78 -8.74 16.94
CA LEU A 402 -8.58 -9.39 17.46
C LEU A 402 -8.58 -10.85 17.06
N LEU A 403 -7.48 -11.32 16.47
CA LEU A 403 -7.21 -12.73 16.27
C LEU A 403 -6.19 -13.19 17.31
N LYS A 404 -6.58 -14.19 18.10
CA LYS A 404 -5.74 -14.78 19.13
C LYS A 404 -5.39 -16.22 18.80
N ILE A 405 -4.17 -16.63 19.14
CA ILE A 405 -3.71 -18.01 19.16
C ILE A 405 -3.08 -18.23 20.53
N ASP A 406 -3.49 -19.27 21.25
CA ASP A 406 -3.03 -19.55 22.61
C ASP A 406 -3.10 -18.31 23.53
N ASN A 407 -4.22 -17.57 23.44
CA ASN A 407 -4.51 -16.33 24.16
C ASN A 407 -3.59 -15.13 23.85
N ARG A 408 -2.69 -15.23 22.88
CA ARG A 408 -1.86 -14.11 22.39
C ARG A 408 -2.48 -13.51 21.14
N THR A 409 -2.63 -12.19 21.10
CA THR A 409 -3.06 -11.48 19.89
C THR A 409 -1.96 -11.59 18.83
N VAL A 410 -2.28 -12.21 17.69
CA VAL A 410 -1.37 -12.38 16.55
C VAL A 410 -1.71 -11.43 15.39
N SER A 411 -2.93 -10.89 15.37
CA SER A 411 -3.38 -9.89 14.41
C SER A 411 -4.48 -9.04 15.06
N GLU A 412 -4.46 -7.75 14.77
CA GLU A 412 -5.50 -6.80 15.15
C GLU A 412 -5.89 -5.98 13.93
N ASN A 413 -7.16 -5.59 13.88
CA ASN A 413 -7.69 -4.77 12.80
C ASN A 413 -8.90 -3.96 13.29
N GLU A 414 -9.30 -2.98 12.50
CA GLU A 414 -10.43 -2.10 12.77
C GLU A 414 -11.29 -1.91 11.53
N PHE A 415 -12.59 -1.80 11.78
CA PHE A 415 -13.59 -1.41 10.80
C PHE A 415 -14.41 -0.25 11.35
N TYR A 416 -14.50 0.81 10.56
CA TYR A 416 -15.28 2.01 10.86
C TYR A 416 -16.60 1.95 10.07
N PRO A 417 -17.75 1.70 10.73
CA PRO A 417 -19.03 1.52 10.02
C PRO A 417 -19.56 2.79 9.34
N ALA A 418 -19.04 3.96 9.71
CA ALA A 418 -19.33 5.25 9.08
C ALA A 418 -18.03 5.98 8.75
N ASP A 419 -18.06 6.79 7.69
CA ASP A 419 -16.97 7.72 7.37
C ASP A 419 -16.85 8.81 8.42
N PHE A 420 -15.62 9.27 8.67
CA PHE A 420 -15.35 10.25 9.72
C PHE A 420 -15.99 11.62 9.50
N VAL A 421 -16.38 11.97 8.27
CA VAL A 421 -17.22 13.13 7.99
C VAL A 421 -18.54 13.09 8.79
N ASN A 422 -19.08 11.88 9.01
CA ASN A 422 -20.33 11.61 9.72
C ASN A 422 -20.14 11.21 11.19
N VAL A 423 -18.91 11.15 11.69
CA VAL A 423 -18.59 10.74 13.06
C VAL A 423 -18.28 11.98 13.89
N ASP A 424 -18.90 12.11 15.07
CA ASP A 424 -18.58 13.18 16.01
C ASP A 424 -17.50 12.70 17.00
N LEU A 425 -16.23 12.86 16.64
CA LEU A 425 -15.13 12.50 17.53
C LEU A 425 -14.98 13.56 18.63
N HIS A 426 -14.90 13.13 19.88
CA HIS A 426 -14.46 13.99 20.98
C HIS A 426 -12.93 14.17 20.94
N ARG A 427 -12.42 15.27 21.51
CA ARG A 427 -10.97 15.53 21.53
C ARG A 427 -10.29 14.55 22.49
N PRO A 428 -9.38 13.68 22.01
CA PRO A 428 -8.64 12.78 22.89
C PRO A 428 -7.53 13.52 23.61
N VAL A 429 -7.17 13.06 24.81
CA VAL A 429 -5.94 13.48 25.48
C VAL A 429 -4.97 12.32 25.42
N VAL A 430 -4.06 12.38 24.44
CA VAL A 430 -3.00 11.39 24.26
C VAL A 430 -1.80 11.74 25.14
N THR A 431 -1.30 10.76 25.88
CA THR A 431 -0.18 10.93 26.80
C THR A 431 0.95 9.98 26.45
N LEU A 432 2.18 10.49 26.55
CA LEU A 432 3.40 9.70 26.46
C LEU A 432 3.94 9.51 27.87
N SER A 433 4.19 8.28 28.28
CA SER A 433 4.84 8.00 29.57
C SER A 433 6.27 8.51 29.58
N HIS A 434 6.88 8.53 30.76
CA HIS A 434 8.31 8.75 30.88
C HIS A 434 9.07 7.72 30.01
N PRO A 435 9.99 8.17 29.13
CA PRO A 435 10.69 7.30 28.21
C PRO A 435 11.86 6.59 28.88
N VAL A 436 12.20 5.39 28.40
CA VAL A 436 13.32 4.59 28.89
C VAL A 436 14.23 4.24 27.72
N LYS A 437 15.54 4.42 27.89
CA LYS A 437 16.53 4.01 26.89
C LYS A 437 16.80 2.51 27.03
N SER A 438 16.13 1.70 26.20
CA SER A 438 16.22 0.23 26.22
C SER A 438 17.52 -0.30 25.59
N SER A 439 18.12 0.49 24.70
CA SER A 439 19.47 0.29 24.15
C SER A 439 20.02 1.63 23.65
N PRO A 440 21.31 1.74 23.23
CA PRO A 440 21.87 3.00 22.75
C PRO A 440 21.02 3.71 21.68
N ASN A 441 20.36 2.94 20.81
CA ASN A 441 19.56 3.43 19.68
C ASN A 441 18.05 3.25 19.86
N ILE A 442 17.57 2.78 21.02
CA ILE A 442 16.14 2.48 21.23
C ILE A 442 15.60 3.21 22.45
N VAL A 443 14.56 4.01 22.23
CA VAL A 443 13.79 4.68 23.30
C VAL A 443 12.40 4.08 23.36
N SER A 444 12.04 3.46 24.49
CA SER A 444 10.75 2.82 24.72
C SER A 444 9.87 3.67 25.65
N PHE A 445 8.59 3.80 25.34
CA PHE A 445 7.61 4.55 26.12
C PHE A 445 6.20 3.97 25.92
N LYS A 446 5.28 4.27 26.84
CA LYS A 446 3.87 3.94 26.68
C LYS A 446 3.11 5.12 26.11
N VAL A 447 2.14 4.82 25.26
CA VAL A 447 1.20 5.76 24.66
C VAL A 447 -0.17 5.38 25.14
N GLY A 448 -0.81 6.28 25.88
CA GLY A 448 -2.16 6.10 26.41
C GLY A 448 -3.09 7.20 25.91
N VAL A 449 -4.40 6.97 26.04
CA VAL A 449 -5.41 7.99 25.75
C VAL A 449 -6.43 8.05 26.87
N THR A 450 -6.90 9.26 27.17
CA THR A 450 -8.00 9.50 28.10
C THR A 450 -9.10 10.36 27.45
N GLY A 451 -10.30 10.29 28.02
CA GLY A 451 -11.49 10.98 27.52
C GLY A 451 -12.24 10.19 26.46
N THR A 452 -11.58 9.82 25.35
CA THR A 452 -12.19 9.06 24.25
C THR A 452 -11.15 8.26 23.46
N ILE A 453 -11.59 7.52 22.44
CA ILE A 453 -10.72 6.86 21.46
C ILE A 453 -9.98 7.86 20.57
N ALA A 454 -8.82 7.46 20.04
CA ALA A 454 -8.07 8.24 19.05
C ALA A 454 -7.72 7.39 17.81
N PRO A 455 -8.57 7.42 16.77
CA PRO A 455 -8.27 6.82 15.46
C PRO A 455 -7.03 7.46 14.81
N TYR A 456 -6.22 6.63 14.16
CA TYR A 456 -5.02 7.05 13.42
C TYR A 456 -4.03 7.89 14.25
N THR A 457 -3.85 7.57 15.53
CA THR A 457 -2.91 8.28 16.41
C THR A 457 -1.51 8.27 15.79
N TRP A 458 -1.01 9.45 15.46
CA TRP A 458 0.27 9.64 14.76
C TRP A 458 1.26 10.34 15.66
N ILE A 459 2.40 9.69 15.89
CA ILE A 459 3.54 10.26 16.59
C ILE A 459 4.55 10.61 15.51
N ASP A 460 4.85 11.90 15.36
CA ASP A 460 5.87 12.39 14.45
C ASP A 460 7.10 12.85 15.23
N TYR A 461 8.21 13.04 14.52
CA TYR A 461 9.45 13.61 15.06
C TYR A 461 10.08 14.59 14.08
N ASP A 462 10.72 15.64 14.61
CA ASP A 462 11.41 16.64 13.80
C ASP A 462 12.75 16.16 13.22
N ARG A 463 13.31 16.96 12.29
CA ARG A 463 14.56 16.66 11.56
C ARG A 463 15.83 16.49 12.42
N LYS A 464 15.79 16.84 13.70
CA LYS A 464 16.93 16.59 14.61
C LYS A 464 17.07 15.10 14.91
N LEU A 465 16.02 14.31 14.73
CA LEU A 465 16.05 12.86 14.83
C LEU A 465 16.02 12.20 13.45
N SER A 466 16.48 10.94 13.41
CA SER A 466 16.29 10.04 12.27
C SER A 466 16.04 8.65 12.82
N GLY A 467 15.01 7.98 12.32
CA GLY A 467 14.59 6.71 12.89
C GLY A 467 13.24 6.26 12.37
N ARG A 468 12.57 5.42 13.15
CA ARG A 468 11.17 5.03 12.98
C ARG A 468 10.61 4.53 14.30
N PHE A 469 9.30 4.55 14.43
CA PHE A 469 8.63 3.87 15.54
C PHE A 469 8.51 2.35 15.29
N SER A 470 8.25 1.57 16.33
CA SER A 470 7.93 0.14 16.23
C SER A 470 6.53 -0.08 15.66
N ASP A 471 5.63 0.87 15.90
CA ASP A 471 4.27 0.95 15.38
C ASP A 471 3.77 2.41 15.41
N ASN A 472 2.83 2.77 14.53
CA ASN A 472 2.28 4.14 14.45
C ASN A 472 0.94 4.17 13.68
N GLY A 473 0.17 5.26 13.76
CA GLY A 473 -1.11 5.40 13.05
C GLY A 473 -2.20 4.44 13.54
N PHE A 474 -2.11 3.89 14.75
CA PHE A 474 -3.06 2.93 15.32
C PHE A 474 -4.31 3.60 15.92
N LEU A 475 -5.36 2.82 16.13
CA LEU A 475 -6.45 3.15 17.03
C LEU A 475 -5.97 3.02 18.48
N LEU A 476 -6.11 4.10 19.26
CA LEU A 476 -5.85 4.10 20.70
C LEU A 476 -7.19 4.12 21.46
N VAL A 477 -7.33 3.24 22.45
CA VAL A 477 -8.55 3.07 23.25
C VAL A 477 -8.22 3.35 24.72
N PRO A 478 -9.07 4.08 25.47
CA PRO A 478 -8.82 4.34 26.88
C PRO A 478 -8.57 3.05 27.68
N LYS A 479 -7.54 3.09 28.53
CA LYS A 479 -7.07 1.95 29.36
C LYS A 479 -6.39 0.82 28.57
N GLU A 480 -6.16 0.98 27.27
CA GLU A 480 -5.41 0.05 26.43
C GLU A 480 -4.09 0.69 25.97
N ASP A 481 -3.22 1.04 26.92
CA ASP A 481 -1.93 1.67 26.63
C ASP A 481 -1.05 0.77 25.74
N ARG A 482 -0.42 1.38 24.74
CA ARG A 482 0.50 0.70 23.81
C ARG A 482 1.94 1.01 24.18
N THR A 483 2.80 0.00 24.18
CA THR A 483 4.25 0.21 24.31
C THR A 483 4.85 0.40 22.93
N ILE A 484 5.47 1.56 22.72
CA ILE A 484 6.10 1.96 21.46
C ILE A 484 7.59 2.13 21.68
N GLU A 485 8.37 1.75 20.67
CA GLU A 485 9.82 1.95 20.64
C GLU A 485 10.16 2.87 19.48
N PHE A 486 10.97 3.88 19.70
CA PHE A 486 11.62 4.64 18.65
C PHE A 486 13.01 4.08 18.40
N VAL A 487 13.23 3.53 17.21
CA VAL A 487 14.51 2.99 16.76
C VAL A 487 15.22 4.07 15.96
N CYS A 488 16.25 4.66 16.55
CA CYS A 488 17.07 5.67 15.90
C CYS A 488 17.99 5.04 14.86
N LYS A 489 18.12 5.72 13.71
CA LYS A 489 19.24 5.50 12.78
C LYS A 489 20.47 6.20 13.38
N GLU A 490 21.64 5.55 13.25
CA GLU A 490 22.87 5.76 14.03
C GLU A 490 23.32 7.22 14.28
N GLU A 491 24.13 7.41 15.33
CA GLU A 491 24.78 8.65 15.81
C GLU A 491 23.88 9.79 16.31
N LYS A 492 22.65 9.96 15.79
CA LYS A 492 21.80 11.11 16.19
C LYS A 492 21.18 11.00 17.58
N CYS A 493 21.00 9.80 18.12
CA CYS A 493 20.38 9.58 19.44
C CYS A 493 21.33 9.07 20.52
N ASN A 494 22.56 8.72 20.16
CA ASN A 494 23.51 8.12 21.11
C ASN A 494 23.79 9.07 22.28
N ASP A 495 23.99 10.35 21.96
CA ASP A 495 24.30 11.41 22.94
C ASP A 495 23.06 12.04 23.59
N LEU A 496 21.85 11.65 23.14
CA LEU A 496 20.60 12.15 23.70
C LEU A 496 20.07 11.22 24.80
N SER A 497 19.61 11.81 25.90
CA SER A 497 18.80 11.12 26.90
C SER A 497 17.43 10.74 26.33
N ALA A 498 16.74 9.79 26.96
CA ALA A 498 15.41 9.38 26.53
C ALA A 498 14.42 10.56 26.53
N GLU A 499 14.53 11.47 27.50
CA GLU A 499 13.73 12.67 27.62
C GLU A 499 14.07 13.71 26.56
N GLN A 500 15.34 13.83 26.18
CA GLN A 500 15.75 14.72 25.09
C GLN A 500 15.18 14.24 23.75
N VAL A 501 15.17 12.93 23.50
CA VAL A 501 14.52 12.35 22.31
C VAL A 501 13.03 12.65 22.31
N LEU A 502 12.33 12.42 23.43
CA LEU A 502 10.88 12.64 23.53
C LEU A 502 10.46 14.10 23.28
N LYS A 503 11.32 15.08 23.58
CA LYS A 503 11.04 16.52 23.31
C LYS A 503 10.88 16.83 21.82
N HIS A 504 11.36 15.97 20.94
CA HIS A 504 11.22 16.12 19.50
C HIS A 504 9.97 15.43 18.96
N PHE A 505 9.17 14.77 19.80
CA PHE A 505 7.95 14.10 19.38
C PHE A 505 6.74 15.03 19.39
N LYS A 506 5.91 14.93 18.36
CA LYS A 506 4.61 15.58 18.26
C LYS A 506 3.54 14.52 18.06
N VAL A 507 2.47 14.58 18.83
CA VAL A 507 1.33 13.67 18.68
C VAL A 507 0.21 14.39 17.93
N MET A 508 -0.42 13.68 17.00
CA MET A 508 -1.60 14.10 16.26
C MET A 508 -2.66 13.01 16.31
N SER A 509 -3.92 13.42 16.36
CA SER A 509 -5.07 12.54 16.21
C SER A 509 -6.00 13.06 15.11
N LEU A 510 -6.90 12.21 14.62
CA LEU A 510 -7.87 12.62 13.60
C LEU A 510 -8.77 13.78 14.06
N ARG A 511 -9.04 13.90 15.37
CA ARG A 511 -9.87 15.00 15.89
C ARG A 511 -9.15 16.35 15.92
N ASP A 512 -7.82 16.37 15.85
CA ASP A 512 -7.04 17.61 15.83
C ASP A 512 -7.15 18.37 14.50
N THR A 513 -7.75 17.76 13.48
CA THR A 513 -7.83 18.33 12.12
C THR A 513 -9.08 19.17 11.84
N TYR A 514 -10.02 19.28 12.79
CA TYR A 514 -11.27 20.07 12.64
C TYR A 514 -11.82 20.61 13.97
#